data_AF-A0A7S0LRK8-F1
#
_entry.id   AF-A0A7S0LRK8-F1
#
_cell.length_a   1.000
_cell.length_b   1.000
_cell.length_c   1.000
_cell.angle_alpha   90.00
_cell.angle_beta   90.00
_cell.angle_gamma   90.00
#
_symmetry.space_group_name_H-M   'P 1'
#
loop_
_entity.id
_entity.type
_entity.pdbx_description
1 polymer ?
#
loop_
_entity_poly.entity_id
_entity_poly.type
_entity_poly.pdbx_seq_one_letter_code
_entity_poly.pdbx_strand_id
1 'polypeptide(L)'
;MLSLFLFLANSKATSALAASAAARNVHSMRTRVFIEDTDAYGIVYFANYARWFERAAHSLLGSSQCAHLFRKSGLLLGIDSIHAMKFGTAAILGDDITVRSTVLGVDAHESLHLQIQLVRPADETILITCPRATFSFATRVGEPTPWPAERMFPADFDCEIATPTGKLPDLDADSASTSTQVLRLQADECNAHGRISMHAALRYFERQRSTALGGPSVLAALLQSDGVQVVVARMPTVEMFRPAAREVSLGDVLSVRSTCTLKVRRTQVLFDQWVVCARTGRPVAHAEVLCAFVNPMRQRLVAAPAWLDEQLRELPQVLVYP
;
A
#
# COMPACT_ATOMS: atom_id res chain seq x y z
N MET A 1 -54.04 -12.66 -21.07
CA MET A 1 -53.64 -12.07 -19.76
C MET A 1 -52.51 -12.84 -19.05
N LEU A 2 -52.30 -14.15 -19.28
CA LEU A 2 -51.26 -14.94 -18.59
C LEU A 2 -49.80 -14.62 -19.03
N SER A 3 -49.61 -14.12 -20.25
CA SER A 3 -48.27 -13.85 -20.82
C SER A 3 -47.61 -12.55 -20.28
N LEU A 4 -48.40 -11.56 -19.84
CA LEU A 4 -47.89 -10.30 -19.27
C LEU A 4 -47.40 -10.48 -17.82
N PHE A 5 -48.00 -11.42 -17.07
CA PHE A 5 -47.62 -11.75 -15.69
C PHE A 5 -46.27 -12.49 -15.60
N LEU A 6 -45.97 -13.38 -16.56
CA LEU A 6 -44.68 -14.07 -16.65
C LEU A 6 -43.53 -13.11 -17.00
N PHE A 7 -43.78 -12.09 -17.83
CA PHE A 7 -42.76 -11.10 -18.20
C PHE A 7 -42.40 -10.15 -17.04
N LEU A 8 -43.41 -9.71 -16.27
CA LEU A 8 -43.22 -8.86 -15.09
C LEU A 8 -42.59 -9.60 -13.90
N ALA A 9 -42.88 -10.90 -13.72
CA ALA A 9 -42.24 -11.73 -12.71
C ALA A 9 -40.76 -12.01 -13.03
N ASN A 10 -40.44 -12.21 -14.32
CA ASN A 10 -39.06 -12.46 -14.76
C ASN A 10 -38.18 -11.20 -14.68
N SER A 11 -38.76 -10.02 -14.92
CA SER A 11 -38.11 -8.70 -14.77
C SER A 11 -37.74 -8.37 -13.31
N LYS A 12 -38.63 -8.67 -12.35
CA LYS A 12 -38.34 -8.47 -10.92
C LYS A 12 -37.33 -9.47 -10.37
N ALA A 13 -37.35 -10.72 -10.85
CA ALA A 13 -36.37 -11.74 -10.48
C ALA A 13 -34.96 -11.43 -11.02
N THR A 14 -34.86 -10.94 -12.27
CA THR A 14 -33.59 -10.47 -12.84
C THR A 14 -33.08 -9.20 -12.17
N SER A 15 -33.94 -8.24 -11.81
CA SER A 15 -33.51 -7.05 -11.07
C SER A 15 -33.08 -7.38 -9.63
N ALA A 16 -33.72 -8.35 -8.98
CA ALA A 16 -33.34 -8.81 -7.63
C ALA A 16 -32.02 -9.61 -7.65
N LEU A 17 -31.79 -10.45 -8.67
CA LEU A 17 -30.49 -11.13 -8.86
C LEU A 17 -29.37 -10.13 -9.19
N ALA A 18 -29.64 -9.13 -10.03
CA ALA A 18 -28.68 -8.08 -10.36
C ALA A 18 -28.36 -7.20 -9.15
N ALA A 19 -29.36 -6.85 -8.33
CA ALA A 19 -29.15 -6.15 -7.05
C ALA A 19 -28.39 -7.01 -6.03
N SER A 20 -28.66 -8.33 -5.99
CA SER A 20 -27.93 -9.28 -5.14
C SER A 20 -26.48 -9.50 -5.61
N ALA A 21 -26.20 -9.44 -6.92
CA ALA A 21 -24.86 -9.51 -7.47
C ALA A 21 -24.10 -8.19 -7.24
N ALA A 22 -24.76 -7.04 -7.41
CA ALA A 22 -24.20 -5.73 -7.09
C ALA A 22 -23.89 -5.58 -5.58
N ALA A 23 -24.72 -6.16 -4.71
CA ALA A 23 -24.47 -6.20 -3.26
C ALA A 23 -23.29 -7.11 -2.87
N ARG A 24 -22.95 -8.13 -3.68
CA ARG A 24 -21.75 -8.97 -3.47
C ARG A 24 -20.46 -8.29 -3.92
N ASN A 25 -20.56 -7.24 -4.71
CA ASN A 25 -19.40 -6.48 -5.18
C ASN A 25 -18.99 -5.39 -4.19
N VAL A 26 -19.74 -5.11 -3.13
CA VAL A 26 -19.38 -4.09 -2.14
C VAL A 26 -19.33 -4.72 -0.76
N HIS A 27 -18.23 -4.48 -0.05
CA HIS A 27 -17.99 -4.96 1.31
C HIS A 27 -17.57 -3.81 2.21
N SER A 28 -17.92 -3.89 3.49
CA SER A 28 -17.47 -2.92 4.48
C SER A 28 -16.93 -3.62 5.72
N MET A 29 -15.74 -3.22 6.15
CA MET A 29 -15.14 -3.65 7.41
C MET A 29 -14.96 -2.43 8.31
N ARG A 30 -15.48 -2.51 9.54
CA ARG A 30 -15.23 -1.48 10.57
C ARG A 30 -14.03 -1.87 11.43
N THR A 31 -13.23 -0.89 11.79
CA THR A 31 -12.12 -1.04 12.75
C THR A 31 -11.97 0.24 13.55
N ARG A 32 -11.23 0.16 14.65
CA ARG A 32 -10.79 1.32 15.43
C ARG A 32 -9.29 1.50 15.30
N VAL A 33 -8.82 2.74 15.37
CA VAL A 33 -7.39 3.06 15.46
C VAL A 33 -6.90 2.84 16.88
N PHE A 34 -5.95 1.92 17.02
CA PHE A 34 -5.26 1.68 18.29
C PHE A 34 -3.84 2.27 18.26
N ILE A 35 -3.16 2.26 19.42
CA ILE A 35 -1.85 2.89 19.57
C ILE A 35 -0.80 2.27 18.62
N GLU A 36 -0.88 0.96 18.37
CA GLU A 36 -0.02 0.22 17.43
C GLU A 36 -0.23 0.57 15.95
N ASP A 37 -1.30 1.31 15.63
CA ASP A 37 -1.55 1.84 14.30
C ASP A 37 -0.98 3.24 14.11
N THR A 38 -0.55 3.90 15.19
CA THR A 38 -0.09 5.29 15.17
C THR A 38 1.43 5.44 15.27
N ASP A 39 1.94 6.57 14.81
CA ASP A 39 3.31 7.02 15.06
C ASP A 39 3.42 7.80 16.39
N ALA A 40 4.60 8.35 16.66
CA ALA A 40 4.86 9.10 17.90
C ALA A 40 4.01 10.38 18.05
N TYR A 41 3.31 10.81 17.00
CA TYR A 41 2.43 11.98 16.99
C TYR A 41 0.95 11.60 17.14
N GLY A 42 0.63 10.32 17.35
CA GLY A 42 -0.75 9.83 17.48
C GLY A 42 -1.53 9.83 16.16
N ILE A 43 -0.83 9.97 15.03
CA ILE A 43 -1.39 9.91 13.68
C ILE A 43 -1.15 8.50 13.13
N VAL A 44 -2.10 7.96 12.37
CA VAL A 44 -1.94 6.65 11.73
C VAL A 44 -0.73 6.66 10.81
N TYR A 45 0.21 5.76 11.11
CA TYR A 45 1.41 5.60 10.34
C TYR A 45 1.08 5.05 8.94
N PHE A 46 1.56 5.70 7.88
CA PHE A 46 1.00 5.50 6.54
C PHE A 46 1.09 4.05 6.02
N ALA A 47 2.11 3.28 6.42
CA ALA A 47 2.22 1.88 6.03
C ALA A 47 1.06 1.02 6.59
N ASN A 48 0.47 1.42 7.71
CA ASN A 48 -0.56 0.65 8.41
C ASN A 48 -1.89 0.62 7.62
N TYR A 49 -2.12 1.58 6.73
CA TYR A 49 -3.28 1.54 5.84
C TYR A 49 -3.29 0.27 4.95
N ALA A 50 -2.12 -0.20 4.50
CA ALA A 50 -2.03 -1.46 3.73
C ALA A 50 -2.47 -2.69 4.56
N ARG A 51 -2.23 -2.68 5.88
CA ARG A 51 -2.74 -3.76 6.77
C ARG A 51 -4.27 -3.78 6.79
N TRP A 52 -4.91 -2.62 6.76
CA TRP A 52 -6.37 -2.56 6.67
C TRP A 52 -6.92 -2.99 5.31
N PHE A 53 -6.16 -2.80 4.23
CA PHE A 53 -6.52 -3.32 2.91
C PHE A 53 -6.53 -4.86 2.92
N GLU A 54 -5.47 -5.48 3.46
CA GLU A 54 -5.39 -6.95 3.63
C GLU A 54 -6.50 -7.49 4.54
N ARG A 55 -6.73 -6.84 5.70
CA ARG A 55 -7.83 -7.22 6.60
C ARG A 55 -9.20 -7.11 5.92
N ALA A 56 -9.42 -6.08 5.10
CA ALA A 56 -10.67 -5.93 4.36
C ALA A 56 -10.84 -7.03 3.30
N ALA A 57 -9.77 -7.43 2.61
CA ALA A 57 -9.79 -8.58 1.70
C ALA A 57 -10.08 -9.89 2.46
N HIS A 58 -9.45 -10.12 3.62
CA HIS A 58 -9.73 -11.29 4.46
C HIS A 58 -11.17 -11.29 4.99
N SER A 59 -11.68 -10.12 5.35
CA SER A 59 -13.06 -9.95 5.81
C SER A 59 -14.07 -10.21 4.69
N LEU A 60 -13.78 -9.76 3.46
CA LEU A 60 -14.58 -10.03 2.26
C LEU A 60 -14.69 -11.54 1.97
N LEU A 61 -13.60 -12.29 2.13
CA LEU A 61 -13.61 -13.76 1.94
C LEU A 61 -14.14 -14.54 3.14
N GLY A 62 -14.26 -13.88 4.29
CA GLY A 62 -14.50 -14.50 5.58
C GLY A 62 -13.19 -14.95 6.24
N SER A 63 -12.84 -14.33 7.36
CA SER A 63 -11.57 -14.61 8.06
C SER A 63 -11.43 -16.07 8.49
N SER A 64 -12.52 -16.76 8.84
CA SER A 64 -12.52 -18.19 9.13
C SER A 64 -12.19 -19.05 7.91
N GLN A 65 -12.64 -18.64 6.72
CA GLN A 65 -12.31 -19.31 5.46
C GLN A 65 -10.82 -19.12 5.13
N CYS A 66 -10.30 -17.89 5.26
CA CYS A 66 -8.86 -17.63 5.11
C CYS A 66 -8.03 -18.48 6.08
N ALA A 67 -8.44 -18.56 7.35
CA ALA A 67 -7.76 -19.39 8.35
C ALA A 67 -7.83 -20.89 8.01
N HIS A 68 -8.97 -21.37 7.48
CA HIS A 68 -9.12 -22.75 7.01
C HIS A 68 -8.17 -23.05 5.85
N LEU A 69 -8.15 -22.19 4.82
CA LEU A 69 -7.26 -22.32 3.65
C LEU A 69 -5.78 -22.34 4.07
N PHE A 70 -5.39 -21.46 4.98
CA PHE A 70 -4.03 -21.42 5.52
C PHE A 70 -3.67 -22.70 6.27
N ARG A 71 -4.52 -23.16 7.20
CA ARG A 71 -4.24 -24.34 8.04
C ARG A 71 -4.27 -25.64 7.24
N LYS A 72 -5.24 -25.81 6.34
CA LYS A 72 -5.46 -27.04 5.56
C LYS A 72 -4.54 -27.15 4.36
N SER A 73 -4.39 -26.07 3.59
CA SER A 73 -3.73 -26.09 2.29
C SER A 73 -2.47 -25.22 2.25
N GLY A 74 -2.14 -24.51 3.32
CA GLY A 74 -0.98 -23.62 3.34
C GLY A 74 -1.12 -22.42 2.42
N LEU A 75 -2.35 -22.02 2.06
CA LEU A 75 -2.62 -20.88 1.19
C LEU A 75 -2.77 -19.62 2.02
N LEU A 76 -2.04 -18.57 1.65
CA LEU A 76 -2.10 -17.25 2.27
C LEU A 76 -2.55 -16.22 1.24
N LEU A 77 -3.60 -15.47 1.56
CA LEU A 77 -3.97 -14.28 0.78
C LEU A 77 -3.14 -13.09 1.25
N GLY A 78 -2.38 -12.49 0.33
CA GLY A 78 -1.60 -11.28 0.57
C GLY A 78 -1.88 -10.20 -0.46
N ILE A 79 -1.51 -8.96 -0.12
CA ILE A 79 -1.53 -7.84 -1.07
C ILE A 79 -0.25 -7.84 -1.93
N ASP A 80 -0.42 -7.74 -3.25
CA ASP A 80 0.68 -7.75 -4.21
C ASP A 80 1.04 -6.34 -4.66
N SER A 81 0.03 -5.50 -4.88
CA SER A 81 0.23 -4.13 -5.37
C SER A 81 -0.88 -3.17 -4.95
N ILE A 82 -0.53 -1.89 -4.93
CA ILE A 82 -1.43 -0.78 -4.67
C ILE A 82 -1.19 0.27 -5.75
N HIS A 83 -2.24 0.64 -6.49
CA HIS A 83 -2.16 1.60 -7.56
C HIS A 83 -2.92 2.89 -7.23
N ALA A 84 -2.24 4.02 -7.40
CA ALA A 84 -2.77 5.38 -7.27
C ALA A 84 -3.48 5.66 -5.93
N MET A 85 -2.91 5.19 -4.82
CA MET A 85 -3.39 5.47 -3.48
C MET A 85 -3.22 6.96 -3.15
N LYS A 86 -4.27 7.59 -2.65
CA LYS A 86 -4.28 9.00 -2.24
C LYS A 86 -4.65 9.12 -0.78
N PHE A 87 -3.92 9.97 -0.08
CA PHE A 87 -4.14 10.29 1.31
C PHE A 87 -4.97 11.58 1.40
N GLY A 88 -6.10 11.48 2.09
CA GLY A 88 -6.96 12.61 2.43
C GLY A 88 -6.63 13.11 3.83
N THR A 89 -7.65 13.22 4.68
CA THR A 89 -7.43 13.55 6.10
C THR A 89 -6.80 12.37 6.82
N ALA A 90 -5.77 12.62 7.63
CA ALA A 90 -5.15 11.56 8.39
C ALA A 90 -6.08 11.08 9.51
N ALA A 91 -6.17 9.76 9.69
CA ALA A 91 -6.78 9.18 10.88
C ALA A 91 -5.86 9.33 12.10
N ILE A 92 -6.45 9.45 13.28
CA ILE A 92 -5.75 9.63 14.56
C ILE A 92 -6.17 8.57 15.58
N LEU A 93 -5.39 8.45 16.66
CA LEU A 93 -5.69 7.53 17.76
C LEU A 93 -7.14 7.64 18.24
N GLY A 94 -7.84 6.51 18.33
CA GLY A 94 -9.22 6.44 18.79
C GLY A 94 -10.28 6.68 17.70
N ASP A 95 -9.90 7.06 16.48
CA ASP A 95 -10.84 7.15 15.36
C ASP A 95 -11.50 5.79 15.09
N ASP A 96 -12.81 5.80 14.86
CA ASP A 96 -13.49 4.71 14.17
C ASP A 96 -13.29 4.88 12.66
N ILE A 97 -13.01 3.78 11.95
CA ILE A 97 -12.76 3.77 10.51
C ILE A 97 -13.66 2.71 9.86
N THR A 98 -14.22 3.06 8.70
CA THR A 98 -14.85 2.09 7.81
C THR A 98 -14.02 1.94 6.54
N VAL A 99 -13.54 0.71 6.29
CA VAL A 99 -12.92 0.31 5.04
C VAL A 99 -14.02 -0.18 4.10
N ARG A 100 -14.31 0.56 3.04
CA ARG A 100 -15.26 0.22 1.97
C ARG A 100 -14.47 -0.38 0.81
N SER A 101 -14.77 -1.63 0.46
CA SER A 101 -14.15 -2.34 -0.65
C SER A 101 -15.18 -2.59 -1.73
N THR A 102 -14.83 -2.32 -2.99
CA THR A 102 -15.60 -2.73 -4.16
C THR A 102 -14.78 -3.72 -4.97
N VAL A 103 -15.33 -4.92 -5.20
CA VAL A 103 -14.75 -5.95 -6.06
C VAL A 103 -14.80 -5.46 -7.50
N LEU A 104 -13.64 -5.29 -8.10
CA LEU A 104 -13.49 -4.98 -9.52
C LEU A 104 -13.56 -6.26 -10.35
N GLY A 105 -13.03 -7.35 -9.80
CA GLY A 105 -13.13 -8.71 -10.32
C GLY A 105 -11.85 -9.50 -10.07
N VAL A 106 -11.76 -10.66 -10.71
CA VAL A 106 -10.56 -11.50 -10.72
C VAL A 106 -10.00 -11.48 -12.14
N ASP A 107 -8.69 -11.29 -12.28
CA ASP A 107 -8.04 -11.28 -13.60
C ASP A 107 -7.68 -12.70 -14.09
N ALA A 108 -7.15 -12.79 -15.31
CA ALA A 108 -6.67 -14.04 -15.91
C ALA A 108 -5.50 -14.70 -15.14
N HIS A 109 -4.85 -13.97 -14.22
CA HIS A 109 -3.79 -14.47 -13.36
C HIS A 109 -4.31 -14.87 -11.97
N GLU A 110 -5.64 -15.00 -11.83
CA GLU A 110 -6.31 -15.42 -10.60
C GLU A 110 -6.03 -14.46 -9.41
N SER A 111 -5.77 -13.18 -9.73
CA SER A 111 -5.58 -12.13 -8.74
C SER A 111 -6.87 -11.33 -8.57
N LEU A 112 -7.27 -11.09 -7.32
CA LEU A 112 -8.43 -10.30 -6.93
C LEU A 112 -8.08 -8.81 -6.95
N HIS A 113 -8.91 -8.00 -7.61
CA HIS A 113 -8.78 -6.55 -7.67
C HIS A 113 -9.88 -5.87 -6.87
N LEU A 114 -9.48 -5.02 -5.93
CA LEU A 114 -10.40 -4.23 -5.10
C LEU A 114 -10.15 -2.74 -5.30
N GLN A 115 -11.21 -1.97 -5.52
CA GLN A 115 -11.22 -0.54 -5.21
C GLN A 115 -11.48 -0.38 -3.71
N ILE A 116 -10.68 0.42 -3.01
CA ILE A 116 -10.77 0.59 -1.56
C ILE A 116 -10.90 2.08 -1.20
N GLN A 117 -11.83 2.41 -0.32
CA GLN A 117 -11.98 3.73 0.28
C GLN A 117 -12.03 3.60 1.80
N LEU A 118 -11.27 4.41 2.52
CA LEU A 118 -11.37 4.50 3.98
C LEU A 118 -12.04 5.80 4.35
N VAL A 119 -13.04 5.70 5.22
CA VAL A 119 -13.78 6.86 5.71
C VAL A 119 -13.84 6.86 7.23
N ARG A 120 -13.85 8.05 7.81
CA ARG A 120 -14.29 8.26 9.19
C ARG A 120 -15.83 8.30 9.18
N PRO A 121 -16.53 7.38 9.86
CA PRO A 121 -17.98 7.27 9.77
C PRO A 121 -18.72 8.39 10.52
N ALA A 122 -18.06 9.09 11.44
CA ALA A 122 -18.69 10.18 12.20
C ALA A 122 -19.07 11.39 11.33
N ASP A 123 -18.28 11.67 10.29
CA ASP A 123 -18.40 12.85 9.43
C ASP A 123 -18.27 12.53 7.93
N GLU A 124 -18.19 11.24 7.57
CA GLU A 124 -17.95 10.75 6.20
C GLU A 124 -16.66 11.30 5.55
N THR A 125 -15.71 11.78 6.36
CA THR A 125 -14.43 12.28 5.85
C THR A 125 -13.65 11.16 5.17
N ILE A 126 -13.20 11.41 3.95
CA ILE A 126 -12.36 10.49 3.20
C ILE A 126 -10.93 10.54 3.75
N LEU A 127 -10.48 9.40 4.25
CA LEU A 127 -9.13 9.22 4.76
C LEU A 127 -8.20 8.73 3.67
N ILE A 128 -8.62 7.73 2.89
CA ILE A 128 -7.85 7.14 1.79
C ILE A 128 -8.78 6.85 0.61
N THR A 129 -8.28 7.05 -0.61
CA THR A 129 -8.86 6.44 -1.81
C THR A 129 -7.79 5.62 -2.53
N CYS A 130 -8.12 4.39 -2.88
CA CYS A 130 -7.29 3.49 -3.66
C CYS A 130 -8.15 2.93 -4.80
N PRO A 131 -7.93 3.37 -6.05
CA PRO A 131 -8.73 2.87 -7.17
C PRO A 131 -8.48 1.38 -7.45
N ARG A 132 -7.31 0.83 -7.11
CA ARG A 132 -7.00 -0.59 -7.32
C ARG A 132 -5.92 -1.07 -6.36
N ALA A 133 -6.25 -2.08 -5.56
CA ALA A 133 -5.34 -2.93 -4.82
C ALA A 133 -5.51 -4.38 -5.32
N THR A 134 -4.40 -5.07 -5.55
CA THR A 134 -4.38 -6.42 -6.10
C THR A 134 -3.92 -7.41 -5.04
N PHE A 135 -4.62 -8.53 -4.94
CA PHE A 135 -4.39 -9.58 -3.96
C PHE A 135 -4.31 -10.94 -4.65
N SER A 136 -3.46 -11.82 -4.14
CA SER A 136 -3.37 -13.20 -4.63
C SER A 136 -3.15 -14.18 -3.50
N PHE A 137 -3.48 -15.44 -3.78
CA PHE A 137 -3.09 -16.55 -2.92
C PHE A 137 -1.69 -17.04 -3.29
N ALA A 138 -0.90 -17.30 -2.26
CA ALA A 138 0.40 -17.94 -2.38
C ALA A 138 0.46 -19.20 -1.52
N THR A 139 1.18 -20.21 -2.00
CA THR A 139 1.54 -21.39 -1.19
C THR A 139 2.62 -21.04 -0.16
N ARG A 140 2.95 -21.99 0.72
CA ARG A 140 4.09 -21.89 1.66
C ARG A 140 5.44 -21.62 0.98
N VAL A 141 5.62 -22.08 -0.25
CA VAL A 141 6.83 -21.83 -1.05
C VAL A 141 6.74 -20.53 -1.85
N GLY A 142 5.62 -19.81 -1.76
CA GLY A 142 5.38 -18.53 -2.43
C GLY A 142 5.00 -18.67 -3.90
N GLU A 143 4.51 -19.84 -4.31
CA GLU A 143 3.99 -20.03 -5.67
C GLU A 143 2.57 -19.44 -5.77
N PRO A 144 2.28 -18.64 -6.81
CA PRO A 144 0.92 -18.20 -7.08
C PRO A 144 0.02 -19.41 -7.28
N THR A 145 -1.19 -19.38 -6.72
CA THR A 145 -2.18 -20.43 -6.94
C THR A 145 -3.43 -19.88 -7.57
N PRO A 146 -4.17 -20.71 -8.35
CA PRO A 146 -5.52 -20.36 -8.75
C PRO A 146 -6.41 -20.04 -7.54
N TRP A 147 -7.48 -19.29 -7.79
CA TRP A 147 -8.41 -18.90 -6.75
C TRP A 147 -9.09 -20.15 -6.14
N PRO A 148 -8.98 -20.37 -4.81
CA PRO A 148 -9.28 -21.68 -4.20
C PRO A 148 -10.77 -21.98 -3.96
N ALA A 149 -11.70 -21.21 -4.52
CA ALA A 149 -13.15 -21.39 -4.31
C ALA A 149 -13.93 -21.42 -5.62
N GLU A 150 -15.08 -22.11 -5.64
CA GLU A 150 -16.15 -21.87 -6.62
C GLU A 150 -16.33 -20.35 -6.74
N ARG A 151 -16.10 -19.80 -7.94
CA ARG A 151 -15.92 -18.36 -8.18
C ARG A 151 -16.95 -17.52 -7.41
N MET A 152 -16.51 -16.93 -6.30
CA MET A 152 -17.33 -16.05 -5.44
C MET A 152 -17.59 -14.69 -6.10
N PHE A 153 -16.79 -14.34 -7.10
CA PHE A 153 -16.77 -13.05 -7.79
C PHE A 153 -16.88 -13.24 -9.30
N PRO A 154 -17.40 -12.25 -10.04
CA PRO A 154 -17.40 -12.28 -11.51
C PRO A 154 -15.97 -12.43 -12.05
N ALA A 155 -15.86 -13.25 -13.11
CA ALA A 155 -14.58 -13.68 -13.70
C ALA A 155 -13.95 -12.66 -14.65
N ASP A 156 -14.70 -11.62 -15.03
CA ASP A 156 -14.35 -10.78 -16.17
C ASP A 156 -13.91 -9.39 -15.68
N PHE A 157 -12.66 -9.29 -15.26
CA PHE A 157 -11.97 -8.01 -15.10
C PHE A 157 -10.75 -7.97 -16.02
N ASP A 158 -10.88 -7.23 -17.12
CA ASP A 158 -9.76 -6.92 -18.00
C ASP A 158 -8.84 -5.92 -17.29
N CYS A 159 -7.88 -6.46 -16.53
CA CYS A 159 -6.81 -5.67 -15.95
C CYS A 159 -5.62 -5.64 -16.90
N GLU A 160 -5.27 -4.47 -17.41
CA GLU A 160 -3.87 -4.24 -17.79
C GLU A 160 -3.04 -4.35 -16.50
N ILE A 161 -2.21 -5.39 -16.40
CA ILE A 161 -1.17 -5.46 -15.38
C ILE A 161 -0.27 -4.25 -15.64
N ALA A 162 -0.22 -3.33 -14.69
CA ALA A 162 0.75 -2.24 -14.76
C ALA A 162 2.15 -2.86 -14.73
N THR A 163 2.88 -2.75 -15.83
CA THR A 163 4.31 -3.04 -15.82
C THR A 163 4.97 -2.02 -14.89
N PRO A 164 5.84 -2.43 -13.95
CA PRO A 164 6.56 -1.50 -13.09
C PRO A 164 7.19 -0.40 -13.94
N THR A 165 6.73 0.83 -13.76
CA THR A 165 7.13 1.98 -14.59
C THR A 165 8.50 2.52 -14.19
N GLY A 166 8.98 2.15 -13.00
CA GLY A 166 10.30 2.53 -12.51
C GLY A 166 11.39 1.61 -13.08
N LYS A 167 12.50 2.20 -13.51
CA LYS A 167 13.73 1.46 -13.75
C LYS A 167 14.46 1.34 -12.41
N LEU A 168 14.88 0.14 -12.04
CA LEU A 168 15.81 -0.01 -10.91
C LEU A 168 17.00 0.94 -11.18
N PRO A 169 17.36 1.83 -10.23
CA PRO A 169 18.50 2.73 -10.41
C PRO A 169 19.72 1.91 -10.82
N ASP A 170 20.50 2.41 -11.79
CA ASP A 170 21.68 1.69 -12.23
C ASP A 170 22.72 1.69 -11.09
N LEU A 171 23.07 0.49 -10.61
CA LEU A 171 23.82 0.31 -9.37
C LEU A 171 25.23 0.87 -9.44
N ASP A 172 25.78 0.92 -10.65
CA ASP A 172 27.14 1.38 -10.91
C ASP A 172 27.18 2.84 -11.41
N ALA A 173 26.13 3.31 -12.08
CA ALA A 173 26.12 4.62 -12.73
C ALA A 173 25.42 5.74 -11.93
N ASP A 174 24.38 5.43 -11.13
CA ASP A 174 23.57 6.43 -10.41
C ASP A 174 23.93 6.58 -8.92
N SER A 175 25.09 6.06 -8.52
CA SER A 175 25.56 6.06 -7.12
C SER A 175 25.59 7.46 -6.49
N ALA A 176 25.79 8.51 -7.29
CA ALA A 176 25.83 9.90 -6.82
C ALA A 176 24.49 10.49 -6.33
N SER A 177 23.35 9.97 -6.84
CA SER A 177 22.01 10.49 -6.51
C SER A 177 21.13 9.44 -5.81
N THR A 178 21.69 8.27 -5.53
CA THR A 178 20.99 7.14 -4.93
C THR A 178 21.41 6.97 -3.49
N SER A 179 20.44 7.12 -2.60
CA SER A 179 20.60 6.81 -1.20
C SER A 179 20.36 5.32 -0.94
N THR A 180 21.27 4.66 -0.21
CA THR A 180 21.16 3.24 0.16
C THR A 180 21.16 3.03 1.68
N GLN A 181 20.22 2.23 2.18
CA GLN A 181 20.18 1.72 3.55
C GLN A 181 20.21 0.19 3.55
N VAL A 182 21.07 -0.43 4.37
CA VAL A 182 21.15 -1.89 4.50
C VAL A 182 20.47 -2.33 5.79
N LEU A 183 19.68 -3.40 5.74
CA LEU A 183 18.97 -3.94 6.88
C LEU A 183 18.83 -5.47 6.78
N ARG A 184 18.52 -6.11 7.91
CA ARG A 184 18.25 -7.54 7.98
C ARG A 184 16.78 -7.76 8.28
N LEU A 185 16.10 -8.58 7.47
CA LEU A 185 14.70 -8.89 7.65
C LEU A 185 14.46 -9.62 8.97
N GLN A 186 13.58 -9.08 9.81
CA GLN A 186 13.20 -9.65 11.11
C GLN A 186 11.91 -10.47 11.03
N ALA A 187 11.64 -11.23 12.09
CA ALA A 187 10.50 -12.15 12.14
C ALA A 187 9.14 -11.43 12.12
N ASP A 188 9.05 -10.28 12.78
CA ASP A 188 7.85 -9.44 12.82
C ASP A 188 7.59 -8.66 11.52
N GLU A 189 8.57 -8.62 10.63
CA GLU A 189 8.50 -8.00 9.30
C GLU A 189 8.07 -9.01 8.22
N CYS A 190 7.99 -10.29 8.58
CA CYS A 190 7.58 -11.38 7.70
C CYS A 190 6.06 -11.63 7.73
N ASN A 191 5.52 -12.12 6.63
CA ASN A 191 4.19 -12.74 6.57
C ASN A 191 4.21 -14.15 7.21
N ALA A 192 3.05 -14.82 7.24
CA ALA A 192 2.90 -16.15 7.84
C ALA A 192 3.70 -17.28 7.14
N HIS A 193 4.32 -17.01 5.98
CA HIS A 193 5.24 -17.92 5.29
C HIS A 193 6.72 -17.55 5.50
N GLY A 194 7.03 -16.61 6.39
CA GLY A 194 8.40 -16.19 6.66
C GLY A 194 9.02 -15.34 5.55
N ARG A 195 8.19 -14.77 4.67
CA ARG A 195 8.61 -13.91 3.55
C ARG A 195 8.36 -12.45 3.88
N ILE A 196 9.12 -11.53 3.31
CA ILE A 196 8.89 -10.09 3.47
C ILE A 196 7.43 -9.72 3.18
N SER A 197 6.83 -8.93 4.06
CA SER A 197 5.47 -8.39 3.89
C SER A 197 5.47 -7.05 3.15
N MET A 198 4.35 -6.72 2.49
CA MET A 198 4.09 -5.37 1.97
C MET A 198 4.29 -4.31 3.05
N HIS A 199 3.78 -4.56 4.26
CA HIS A 199 3.90 -3.66 5.40
C HIS A 199 5.37 -3.37 5.75
N ALA A 200 6.23 -4.39 5.78
CA ALA A 200 7.65 -4.20 6.03
C ALA A 200 8.34 -3.38 4.93
N ALA A 201 8.04 -3.66 3.65
CA ALA A 201 8.58 -2.87 2.54
C ALA A 201 8.20 -1.38 2.67
N LEU A 202 6.94 -1.07 2.98
CA LEU A 202 6.48 0.30 3.22
C LEU A 202 7.17 0.97 4.42
N ARG A 203 7.43 0.22 5.51
CA ARG A 203 8.21 0.71 6.66
C ARG A 203 9.63 1.06 6.29
N TYR A 204 10.26 0.24 5.45
CA TYR A 204 11.61 0.50 4.97
C TYR A 204 11.68 1.76 4.12
N PHE A 205 10.74 1.93 3.20
CA PHE A 205 10.60 3.15 2.40
C PHE A 205 10.40 4.39 3.28
N GLU A 206 9.55 4.30 4.30
CA GLU A 206 9.34 5.39 5.23
C GLU A 206 10.62 5.77 6.00
N ARG A 207 11.28 4.79 6.62
CA ARG A 207 12.48 5.03 7.43
C ARG A 207 13.58 5.67 6.59
N GLN A 208 13.85 5.11 5.41
CA GLN A 208 14.85 5.61 4.48
C GLN A 208 14.52 7.05 4.05
N ARG A 209 13.25 7.33 3.73
CA ARG A 209 12.76 8.66 3.36
C ARG A 209 12.92 9.67 4.50
N SER A 210 12.54 9.29 5.71
CA SER A 210 12.67 10.15 6.90
C SER A 210 14.13 10.50 7.15
N THR A 211 15.05 9.54 7.00
CA THR A 211 16.49 9.80 7.08
C THR A 211 16.98 10.69 5.93
N ALA A 212 16.53 10.48 4.69
CA ALA A 212 16.85 11.33 3.54
C ALA A 212 16.42 12.80 3.75
N LEU A 213 15.33 13.03 4.48
CA LEU A 213 14.84 14.35 4.88
C LEU A 213 15.57 14.94 6.11
N GLY A 214 16.67 14.32 6.58
CA GLY A 214 17.45 14.79 7.73
C GLY A 214 17.12 14.08 9.05
N GLY A 215 16.23 13.09 9.02
CA GLY A 215 15.83 12.30 10.18
C GLY A 215 14.75 12.96 11.06
N PRO A 216 14.31 12.26 12.13
CA PRO A 216 13.18 12.70 12.95
C PRO A 216 13.36 14.07 13.60
N SER A 217 14.56 14.37 14.08
CA SER A 217 14.86 15.65 14.75
C SER A 217 14.77 16.84 13.78
N VAL A 218 15.26 16.67 12.55
CA VAL A 218 15.19 17.70 11.51
C VAL A 218 13.75 17.90 11.05
N LEU A 219 12.99 16.81 10.87
CA LEU A 219 11.56 16.89 10.53
C LEU A 219 10.72 17.59 11.62
N ALA A 220 11.04 17.34 12.90
CA ALA A 220 10.40 18.04 14.01
C ALA A 220 10.77 19.54 14.02
N ALA A 221 12.04 19.87 13.79
CA ALA A 221 12.52 21.25 13.72
C ALA A 221 11.94 22.01 12.51
N LEU A 222 11.74 21.35 11.37
CA LEU A 222 11.12 21.92 10.17
C LEU A 222 9.69 22.41 10.46
N LEU A 223 8.92 21.67 11.27
CA LEU A 223 7.60 22.12 11.70
C LEU A 223 7.67 23.31 12.66
N GLN A 224 8.59 23.26 13.63
CA GLN A 224 8.70 24.28 14.68
C GLN A 224 9.25 25.61 14.16
N SER A 225 10.28 25.56 13.32
CA SER A 225 11.05 26.72 12.86
C SER A 225 10.52 27.29 11.55
N ASP A 226 10.25 26.43 10.57
CA ASP A 226 9.82 26.86 9.23
C ASP A 226 8.29 26.82 9.06
N GLY A 227 7.56 26.24 10.01
CA GLY A 227 6.12 26.04 9.91
C GLY A 227 5.72 25.09 8.78
N VAL A 228 6.61 24.18 8.40
CA VAL A 228 6.43 23.22 7.31
C VAL A 228 6.34 21.80 7.86
N GLN A 229 5.30 21.09 7.46
CA GLN A 229 5.14 19.66 7.71
C GLN A 229 5.31 18.88 6.40
N VAL A 230 5.98 17.74 6.46
CA VAL A 230 6.06 16.81 5.34
C VAL A 230 5.01 15.71 5.54
N VAL A 231 4.10 15.57 4.59
CA VAL A 231 3.05 14.54 4.64
C VAL A 231 3.10 13.67 3.39
N VAL A 232 2.78 12.38 3.51
CA VAL A 232 2.57 11.51 2.35
C VAL A 232 1.23 11.89 1.73
N ALA A 233 1.25 12.37 0.49
CA ALA A 233 0.04 12.83 -0.20
C ALA A 233 -0.51 11.73 -1.12
N ARG A 234 0.38 11.02 -1.83
CA ARG A 234 0.01 9.98 -2.79
C ARG A 234 1.09 8.90 -2.87
N MET A 235 0.66 7.71 -3.22
CA MET A 235 1.53 6.63 -3.67
C MET A 235 1.03 6.16 -5.04
N PRO A 236 1.62 6.68 -6.14
CA PRO A 236 1.21 6.32 -7.50
C PRO A 236 1.31 4.81 -7.76
N THR A 237 2.36 4.17 -7.26
CA THR A 237 2.55 2.73 -7.35
C THR A 237 3.22 2.18 -6.11
N VAL A 238 2.82 0.97 -5.72
CA VAL A 238 3.47 0.11 -4.74
C VAL A 238 3.36 -1.31 -5.27
N GLU A 239 4.46 -2.02 -5.35
CA GLU A 239 4.51 -3.35 -5.96
C GLU A 239 5.45 -4.28 -5.20
N MET A 240 5.01 -5.52 -5.00
CA MET A 240 5.83 -6.64 -4.54
C MET A 240 6.20 -7.51 -5.74
N PHE A 241 7.49 -7.65 -6.03
CA PHE A 241 7.97 -8.49 -7.13
C PHE A 241 7.95 -9.96 -6.71
N ARG A 242 6.79 -10.62 -6.88
CA ARG A 242 6.51 -11.98 -6.36
C ARG A 242 7.65 -12.99 -6.53
N PRO A 243 8.30 -13.14 -7.70
CA PRO A 243 9.40 -14.11 -7.84
C PRO A 243 10.58 -13.84 -6.93
N ALA A 244 10.93 -12.58 -6.70
CA ALA A 244 12.04 -12.19 -5.85
C ALA A 244 11.63 -12.07 -4.37
N ALA A 245 10.44 -11.51 -4.09
CA ALA A 245 9.93 -11.34 -2.74
C ALA A 245 9.71 -12.67 -2.01
N ARG A 246 9.28 -13.73 -2.72
CA ARG A 246 9.15 -15.07 -2.13
C ARG A 246 10.48 -15.74 -1.83
N GLU A 247 11.57 -15.30 -2.42
CA GLU A 247 12.90 -15.87 -2.17
C GLU A 247 13.60 -15.22 -0.97
N VAL A 248 13.10 -14.05 -0.55
CA VAL A 248 13.54 -13.36 0.67
C VAL A 248 12.91 -14.04 1.87
N SER A 249 13.75 -14.47 2.80
CA SER A 249 13.37 -15.13 4.05
C SER A 249 13.89 -14.36 5.27
N LEU A 250 13.36 -14.71 6.44
CA LEU A 250 13.90 -14.29 7.73
C LEU A 250 15.44 -14.33 7.75
N GLY A 251 16.04 -13.22 8.17
CA GLY A 251 17.49 -13.09 8.28
C GLY A 251 18.21 -12.72 6.98
N ASP A 252 17.55 -12.69 5.82
CA ASP A 252 18.16 -12.17 4.59
C ASP A 252 18.52 -10.69 4.75
N VAL A 253 19.63 -10.31 4.10
CA VAL A 253 20.06 -8.91 4.02
C VAL A 253 19.40 -8.25 2.83
N LEU A 254 18.80 -7.09 3.09
CA LEU A 254 18.11 -6.26 2.13
C LEU A 254 18.79 -4.90 2.04
N SER A 255 18.74 -4.31 0.86
CA SER A 255 19.10 -2.91 0.66
C SER A 255 17.89 -2.12 0.19
N VAL A 256 17.66 -0.96 0.78
CA VAL A 256 16.63 0.00 0.39
C VAL A 256 17.33 1.10 -0.37
N ARG A 257 16.96 1.30 -1.62
CA ARG A 257 17.53 2.30 -2.52
C ARG A 257 16.49 3.33 -2.85
N SER A 258 16.86 4.60 -2.89
CA SER A 258 15.94 5.66 -3.27
C SER A 258 16.63 6.75 -4.05
N THR A 259 15.95 7.22 -5.07
CA THR A 259 16.17 8.55 -5.64
C THR A 259 15.06 9.47 -5.17
N CYS A 260 15.31 10.78 -5.17
CA CYS A 260 14.27 11.76 -4.93
C CYS A 260 14.25 12.84 -6.01
N THR A 261 13.07 13.40 -6.27
CA THR A 261 12.89 14.46 -7.26
C THR A 261 11.90 15.48 -6.73
N LEU A 262 12.35 16.73 -6.58
CA LEU A 262 11.45 17.84 -6.29
C LEU A 262 10.51 18.09 -7.47
N LYS A 263 9.24 18.26 -7.17
CA LYS A 263 8.16 18.51 -8.14
C LYS A 263 7.52 19.87 -7.88
N VAL A 264 6.76 20.36 -8.87
CA VAL A 264 5.83 21.52 -8.80
C VAL A 264 6.29 22.64 -7.86
N ARG A 265 7.10 23.58 -8.37
CA ARG A 265 7.57 24.76 -7.59
C ARG A 265 8.20 24.41 -6.23
N ARG A 266 8.77 23.20 -6.10
CA ARG A 266 9.37 22.66 -4.87
C ARG A 266 8.38 22.45 -3.72
N THR A 267 7.10 22.30 -4.03
CA THR A 267 6.04 22.07 -3.03
C THR A 267 5.80 20.60 -2.72
N GLN A 268 6.41 19.72 -3.51
CA GLN A 268 6.33 18.28 -3.37
C GLN A 268 7.67 17.64 -3.69
N VAL A 269 7.90 16.46 -3.15
CA VAL A 269 9.05 15.62 -3.44
C VAL A 269 8.55 14.20 -3.71
N LEU A 270 8.98 13.63 -4.83
CA LEU A 270 8.73 12.24 -5.18
C LEU A 270 9.94 11.42 -4.75
N PHE A 271 9.73 10.39 -3.95
CA PHE A 271 10.72 9.36 -3.68
C PHE A 271 10.40 8.14 -4.53
N ASP A 272 11.35 7.69 -5.35
CA ASP A 272 11.27 6.44 -6.11
C ASP A 272 12.18 5.42 -5.39
N GLN A 273 11.56 4.40 -4.80
CA GLN A 273 12.18 3.57 -3.76
C GLN A 273 12.08 2.08 -4.07
N TRP A 274 13.18 1.37 -3.80
CA TRP A 274 13.35 -0.03 -4.16
C TRP A 274 13.91 -0.83 -2.98
N VAL A 275 13.29 -1.96 -2.68
CA VAL A 275 13.92 -2.98 -1.83
C VAL A 275 14.61 -3.98 -2.74
N VAL A 276 15.88 -4.30 -2.47
CA VAL A 276 16.68 -5.23 -3.25
C VAL A 276 17.28 -6.29 -2.33
N CYS A 277 17.17 -7.56 -2.73
CA CYS A 277 17.78 -8.66 -2.00
C CYS A 277 19.29 -8.69 -2.23
N ALA A 278 20.11 -8.53 -1.18
CA ALA A 278 21.57 -8.49 -1.33
C ALA A 278 22.15 -9.80 -1.88
N ARG A 279 21.52 -10.94 -1.55
CA ARG A 279 21.93 -12.27 -2.03
C ARG A 279 21.69 -12.48 -3.52
N THR A 280 20.59 -11.95 -4.06
CA THR A 280 20.18 -12.24 -5.46
C THR A 280 20.31 -11.04 -6.39
N GLY A 281 20.53 -9.84 -5.85
CA GLY A 281 20.57 -8.58 -6.61
C GLY A 281 19.21 -8.15 -7.19
N ARG A 282 18.15 -8.92 -7.01
CA ARG A 282 16.84 -8.66 -7.63
C ARG A 282 15.97 -7.71 -6.81
N PRO A 283 15.16 -6.87 -7.47
CA PRO A 283 14.17 -6.05 -6.80
C PRO A 283 13.08 -6.92 -6.17
N VAL A 284 12.73 -6.59 -4.94
CA VAL A 284 11.79 -7.28 -4.06
C VAL A 284 10.50 -6.49 -3.92
N ALA A 285 10.63 -5.17 -3.78
CA ALA A 285 9.50 -4.25 -3.73
C ALA A 285 9.89 -2.91 -4.38
N HIS A 286 8.90 -2.21 -4.91
CA HIS A 286 9.02 -0.85 -5.45
C HIS A 286 7.89 0.02 -4.92
N ALA A 287 8.17 1.28 -4.64
CA ALA A 287 7.14 2.27 -4.40
C ALA A 287 7.56 3.66 -4.89
N GLU A 288 6.59 4.36 -5.47
CA GLU A 288 6.65 5.80 -5.64
C GLU A 288 5.90 6.47 -4.48
N VAL A 289 6.57 7.33 -3.73
CA VAL A 289 5.99 8.03 -2.58
C VAL A 289 6.08 9.54 -2.82
N LEU A 290 4.93 10.15 -3.11
CA LEU A 290 4.83 11.60 -3.30
C LEU A 290 4.50 12.25 -1.95
N CYS A 291 5.49 12.96 -1.40
CA CYS A 291 5.30 13.80 -0.24
C CYS A 291 4.99 15.24 -0.63
N ALA A 292 4.19 15.90 0.19
CA ALA A 292 3.87 17.31 0.08
C ALA A 292 4.42 18.08 1.27
N PHE A 293 4.92 19.28 1.01
CA PHE A 293 5.26 20.26 2.04
C PHE A 293 4.02 21.11 2.29
N VAL A 294 3.48 21.05 3.52
CA VAL A 294 2.26 21.74 3.90
C VAL A 294 2.51 22.65 5.09
N ASN A 295 1.87 23.82 5.10
CA ASN A 295 1.74 24.59 6.33
C ASN A 295 0.47 24.10 7.06
N PRO A 296 0.59 23.45 8.23
CA PRO A 296 -0.55 22.80 8.88
C PRO A 296 -1.59 23.80 9.41
N MET A 297 -1.18 25.03 9.75
CA MET A 297 -2.10 26.08 10.21
C MET A 297 -2.95 26.65 9.08
N ARG A 298 -2.38 26.76 7.87
CA ARG A 298 -3.08 27.29 6.69
C ARG A 298 -3.71 26.19 5.83
N GLN A 299 -3.35 24.93 6.05
CA GLN A 299 -3.72 23.78 5.21
C GLN A 299 -3.42 24.00 3.72
N ARG A 300 -2.26 24.59 3.41
CA ARG A 300 -1.84 24.88 2.03
C ARG A 300 -0.46 24.32 1.75
N LEU A 301 -0.25 23.94 0.49
CA LEU A 301 1.06 23.60 -0.04
C LEU A 301 1.98 24.82 0.07
N VAL A 302 3.21 24.57 0.50
CA VAL A 302 4.29 25.56 0.61
C VAL A 302 5.54 25.00 -0.06
N ALA A 303 6.45 25.86 -0.50
CA ALA A 303 7.72 25.39 -1.06
C ALA A 303 8.64 24.87 0.05
N ALA A 304 9.47 23.88 -0.26
CA ALA A 304 10.54 23.45 0.61
C ALA A 304 11.48 24.63 0.94
N PRO A 305 11.93 24.76 2.20
CA PRO A 305 12.98 25.70 2.56
C PRO A 305 14.23 25.50 1.70
N ALA A 306 15.01 26.56 1.49
CA ALA A 306 16.19 26.53 0.61
C ALA A 306 17.22 25.47 1.04
N TRP A 307 17.44 25.31 2.35
CA TRP A 307 18.38 24.33 2.89
C TRP A 307 17.93 22.88 2.60
N LEU A 308 16.62 22.60 2.67
CA LEU A 308 16.08 21.27 2.42
C LEU A 308 16.10 20.93 0.93
N ASP A 309 15.89 21.95 0.08
CA ASP A 309 16.03 21.84 -1.37
C ASP A 309 17.47 21.48 -1.77
N GLU A 310 18.46 22.15 -1.18
CA GLU A 310 19.88 21.82 -1.36
C GLU A 310 20.20 20.39 -0.90
N GLN A 311 19.79 20.00 0.30
CA GLN A 311 19.99 18.65 0.83
C GLN A 311 19.35 17.57 -0.05
N LEU A 312 18.15 17.79 -0.59
CA LEU A 312 17.46 16.83 -1.45
C LEU A 312 18.12 16.71 -2.84
N ARG A 313 18.86 17.74 -3.29
CA ARG A 313 19.70 17.64 -4.51
C ARG A 313 20.99 16.86 -4.25
N GLU A 314 21.50 16.91 -3.03
CA GLU A 314 22.74 16.27 -2.59
C GLU A 314 22.49 15.10 -1.62
N LEU A 315 21.56 14.20 -1.98
CA LEU A 315 21.21 13.08 -1.12
C LEU A 315 22.44 12.26 -0.72
N PRO A 316 22.63 11.94 0.58
CA PRO A 316 23.74 11.09 0.99
C PRO A 316 23.61 9.70 0.37
N GLN A 317 24.70 9.23 -0.25
CA GLN A 317 24.71 7.95 -0.98
C GLN A 317 24.49 6.73 -0.06
N VAL A 318 24.95 6.82 1.19
CA VAL A 318 24.76 5.79 2.21
C VAL A 318 24.05 6.42 3.39
N LEU A 319 22.88 5.88 3.73
CA LEU A 319 22.17 6.23 4.95
C LEU A 319 22.46 5.15 5.99
N VAL A 320 23.31 5.52 6.95
CA VAL A 320 23.55 4.70 8.14
C VAL A 320 22.42 5.00 9.12
N TYR A 321 21.74 3.94 9.56
CA TYR A 321 20.82 4.05 10.69
C TYR A 321 21.69 4.22 11.95
N PRO A 322 21.50 5.27 12.77
CA PRO A 322 22.28 5.46 13.99
C PRO A 322 22.13 4.31 14.98
#